data_AF-A0A254RVN5-F1
#
_entry.id   AF-A0A254RVN5-F1
#
_cell.length_a   1.000
_cell.length_b   1.000
_cell.length_c   1.000
_cell.angle_alpha   90.00
_cell.angle_beta   90.00
_cell.angle_gamma   90.00
#
_symmetry.space_group_name_H-M   'P 1'
#
loop_
_entity.id
_entity.type
_entity.pdbx_description
1 polymer ?
#
loop_
_entity_poly.entity_id
_entity_poly.type
_entity_poly.pdbx_seq_one_letter_code
_entity_poly.pdbx_strand_id
1 'polypeptide(L)'
;MYSVVMKRKVARLAAKMPIQERRKFEILLQSLKNSGPEQPTFSNYSKLSENTYHCHLSYKWVACWKNENGSLTIEVYYAGSREKAPY
;
A
#
# COMPACT_ATOMS: atom_id res chain seq x y z
N MET A 1 13.05 11.51 2.32
CA MET A 1 12.66 10.51 1.30
C MET A 1 12.59 9.16 1.98
N TYR A 2 11.47 8.47 1.88
CA TYR A 2 11.23 7.18 2.55
C TYR A 2 11.68 6.02 1.66
N SER A 3 12.22 4.96 2.27
CA SER A 3 12.54 3.72 1.59
C SER A 3 11.28 2.85 1.55
N VAL A 4 10.75 2.60 0.35
CA VAL A 4 9.58 1.73 0.19
C VAL A 4 10.03 0.35 -0.26
N VAL A 5 9.83 -0.64 0.59
CA VAL A 5 10.18 -2.04 0.34
C VAL A 5 8.90 -2.83 0.08
N MET A 6 8.89 -3.57 -1.02
CA MET A 6 7.77 -4.46 -1.37
C MET A 6 8.18 -5.92 -1.25
N LYS A 7 7.35 -6.74 -0.61
CA LYS A 7 7.56 -8.19 -0.62
C LYS A 7 7.39 -8.75 -2.04
N ARG A 8 8.20 -9.75 -2.41
CA ARG A 8 8.10 -10.44 -3.71
C ARG A 8 6.68 -10.96 -4.00
N LYS A 9 5.96 -11.42 -2.96
CA LYS A 9 4.57 -11.86 -3.07
C LYS A 9 3.64 -10.72 -3.50
N VAL A 10 3.84 -9.51 -2.97
CA VAL A 10 3.04 -8.33 -3.31
C VAL A 10 3.27 -7.92 -4.76
N ALA A 11 4.52 -7.88 -5.22
CA ALA A 11 4.82 -7.59 -6.62
C ALA A 11 4.11 -8.58 -7.58
N ARG A 12 4.09 -9.87 -7.24
CA ARG A 12 3.37 -10.89 -8.03
C ARG A 12 1.85 -10.72 -8.02
N LEU A 13 1.27 -10.25 -6.92
CA LEU A 13 -0.17 -9.96 -6.84
C LEU A 13 -0.52 -8.68 -7.60
N ALA A 14 0.29 -7.63 -7.45
CA ALA A 14 0.16 -6.38 -8.19
C ALA A 14 0.26 -6.61 -9.70
N ALA A 15 1.15 -7.50 -10.16
CA ALA A 15 1.25 -7.86 -11.57
C ALA A 15 -0.05 -8.45 -12.17
N LYS A 16 -0.90 -9.06 -11.34
CA LYS A 16 -2.19 -9.65 -11.75
C LYS A 16 -3.37 -8.66 -11.69
N MET A 17 -3.15 -7.45 -11.20
CA MET A 17 -4.17 -6.42 -11.17
C MET A 17 -4.47 -5.90 -12.58
N PRO A 18 -5.71 -5.44 -12.84
CA PRO A 18 -5.98 -4.69 -14.06
C PRO A 18 -5.13 -3.42 -14.12
N ILE A 19 -4.97 -2.87 -15.32
CA ILE A 19 -3.95 -1.85 -15.58
C ILE A 19 -4.22 -0.54 -14.81
N GLN A 20 -5.48 -0.22 -14.56
CA GLN A 20 -5.86 0.99 -13.82
C GLN A 20 -5.48 0.87 -12.34
N GLU A 21 -5.68 -0.28 -11.73
CA GLU A 21 -5.33 -0.54 -10.34
C GLU A 21 -3.81 -0.64 -10.15
N ARG A 22 -3.09 -1.19 -11.12
CA ARG A 22 -1.61 -1.13 -11.12
C ARG A 22 -1.11 0.31 -11.10
N ARG A 23 -1.65 1.18 -11.97
CA ARG A 23 -1.27 2.60 -11.98
C ARG A 23 -1.55 3.28 -10.65
N LYS A 24 -2.71 3.03 -10.04
CA LYS A 24 -3.03 3.57 -8.70
C LYS A 24 -2.07 3.06 -7.63
N PHE A 25 -1.68 1.79 -7.71
CA PHE A 25 -0.69 1.22 -6.80
C PHE A 25 0.68 1.86 -7.01
N GLU A 26 1.11 2.11 -8.25
CA GLU A 26 2.35 2.83 -8.56
C GLU A 26 2.34 4.26 -8.01
N ILE A 27 1.20 4.97 -8.15
CA ILE A 27 1.01 6.30 -7.56
C ILE A 27 1.14 6.23 -6.04
N LEU A 28 0.52 5.23 -5.39
CA LEU A 28 0.70 5.00 -3.95
C LEU A 28 2.17 4.82 -3.58
N LEU A 29 2.91 3.97 -4.30
CA LEU A 29 4.33 3.76 -4.03
C LEU A 29 5.16 5.05 -4.13
N GLN A 30 4.85 5.92 -5.09
CA GLN A 30 5.51 7.22 -5.21
C GLN A 30 5.15 8.16 -4.06
N SER A 31 3.87 8.23 -3.68
CA SER A 31 3.43 9.02 -2.53
C SER A 31 4.08 8.53 -1.24
N LEU A 32 4.16 7.22 -1.02
CA LEU A 32 4.83 6.64 0.15
C LEU A 32 6.31 7.05 0.22
N LYS A 33 7.03 7.08 -0.91
CA LYS A 33 8.43 7.55 -0.97
C LYS A 33 8.57 9.05 -0.67
N ASN A 34 7.59 9.84 -1.08
CA ASN A 34 7.66 11.30 -1.05
C ASN A 34 7.12 11.89 0.28
N SER A 35 5.89 11.54 0.66
CA SER A 35 5.20 12.12 1.83
C SER A 35 5.21 11.21 3.06
N GLY A 36 5.49 9.91 2.90
CA GLY A 36 5.61 8.97 4.01
C GLY A 36 4.41 8.02 4.16
N PRO A 37 4.27 7.35 5.31
CA PRO A 37 3.29 6.28 5.48
C PRO A 37 1.85 6.77 5.56
N GLU A 38 1.61 8.02 5.94
CA GLU A 38 0.25 8.56 6.03
C GLU A 38 -0.21 9.10 4.67
N GLN A 39 -1.32 8.53 4.18
CA GLN A 39 -1.84 8.79 2.84
C GLN A 39 -3.34 9.16 2.87
N PRO A 40 -3.75 10.20 3.62
CA PRO A 40 -5.17 10.54 3.84
C PRO A 40 -5.92 10.97 2.57
N THR A 41 -5.20 11.33 1.52
CA THR A 41 -5.78 11.71 0.22
C THR A 41 -6.22 10.49 -0.61
N PHE A 42 -5.81 9.28 -0.24
CA PHE A 42 -6.21 8.06 -0.94
C PHE A 42 -7.59 7.61 -0.51
N SER A 43 -8.36 7.04 -1.45
CA SER A 43 -9.72 6.58 -1.18
C SER A 43 -9.76 5.55 -0.04
N ASN A 44 -10.68 5.76 0.90
CA ASN A 44 -10.87 4.91 2.07
C ASN A 44 -9.54 4.59 2.77
N TYR A 45 -8.67 5.59 2.89
CA TYR A 45 -7.49 5.47 3.74
C TYR A 45 -7.93 5.31 5.19
N SER A 46 -7.32 4.37 5.89
CA SER A 46 -7.46 4.26 7.34
C SER A 46 -6.21 3.64 7.94
N LYS A 47 -5.94 4.07 9.17
CA LYS A 47 -4.91 3.51 10.02
C LYS A 47 -5.49 2.27 10.71
N LEU A 48 -4.90 1.10 10.44
CA LEU A 48 -5.35 -0.18 10.99
C LEU A 48 -4.79 -0.42 12.40
N SER A 49 -3.57 0.04 12.65
CA SER A 49 -2.93 0.01 13.97
C SER A 49 -1.92 1.14 14.07
N GLU A 50 -1.17 1.24 15.18
CA GLU A 50 -0.17 2.29 15.38
C GLU A 50 0.78 2.50 14.18
N ASN A 51 1.13 1.40 13.50
CA ASN A 51 2.14 1.38 12.45
C ASN A 51 1.66 0.70 11.15
N THR A 52 0.38 0.34 11.06
CA THR A 52 -0.19 -0.31 9.88
C THR A 52 -1.31 0.52 9.28
N TYR A 53 -1.37 0.51 7.96
CA TYR A 53 -2.21 1.40 7.17
C TYR A 53 -2.81 0.62 6.01
N HIS A 54 -3.98 1.07 5.57
CA HIS A 54 -4.57 0.61 4.32
C HIS A 54 -5.15 1.75 3.51
N CYS A 55 -5.33 1.51 2.22
CA CYS A 55 -6.22 2.29 1.37
C CYS A 55 -6.82 1.42 0.27
N HIS A 56 -7.85 1.96 -0.38
CA HIS A 56 -8.46 1.34 -1.56
C HIS A 56 -7.83 1.88 -2.83
N LEU A 57 -7.43 0.97 -3.73
CA LEU A 57 -7.07 1.29 -5.11
C LEU A 57 -8.36 1.37 -5.96
N SER A 58 -9.30 0.47 -5.71
CA SER A 58 -10.65 0.55 -6.25
C SER A 58 -11.61 -0.20 -5.31
N TYR A 59 -12.87 -0.35 -5.70
CA TYR A 59 -13.85 -1.07 -4.89
C TYR A 59 -13.39 -2.51 -4.58
N LYS A 60 -12.76 -3.19 -5.55
CA LYS A 60 -12.31 -4.58 -5.43
C LYS A 60 -10.86 -4.73 -4.99
N TRP A 61 -10.05 -3.66 -4.96
CA TRP A 61 -8.61 -3.76 -4.78
C TRP A 61 -8.11 -2.84 -3.67
N VAL A 62 -7.26 -3.37 -2.80
CA VAL A 62 -6.72 -2.67 -1.63
C VAL A 62 -5.22 -2.86 -1.53
N ALA A 63 -4.57 -1.92 -0.85
CA ALA A 63 -3.16 -1.98 -0.49
C ALA A 63 -3.02 -1.80 1.02
N CYS A 64 -2.10 -2.56 1.62
CA CYS A 64 -1.76 -2.47 3.03
C CYS A 64 -0.25 -2.39 3.19
N TRP A 65 0.20 -1.48 4.05
CA TRP A 65 1.60 -1.26 4.35
C TRP A 65 1.80 -0.97 5.83
N LYS A 66 3.03 -1.19 6.29
CA LYS A 66 3.44 -0.84 7.64
C LYS A 66 4.67 0.05 7.61
N ASN A 67 4.83 0.88 8.62
CA ASN A 67 6.03 1.68 8.84
C ASN A 67 6.77 1.11 10.06
N GLU A 68 8.06 0.81 9.96
CA GLU A 68 8.80 0.33 11.14
C GLU A 68 9.30 1.51 11.98
N ASN A 69 8.87 1.54 13.24
CA ASN A 69 9.03 2.64 14.21
C ASN A 69 10.51 2.91 14.58
N GLY A 70 11.26 3.54 13.67
CA GLY A 70 12.67 3.91 13.88
C GLY A 70 13.52 3.91 12.61
N SER A 71 12.98 3.46 11.48
CA SER A 71 13.63 3.55 10.17
C SER A 71 12.64 4.16 9.19
N LEU A 72 13.12 5.00 8.27
CA LEU A 72 12.32 5.62 7.19
C LEU A 72 11.79 4.58 6.18
N THR A 73 11.55 3.35 6.60
CA THR A 73 11.25 2.17 5.79
C THR A 73 9.77 1.83 5.90
N ILE A 74 9.10 1.90 4.76
CA ILE A 74 7.71 1.50 4.59
C ILE A 74 7.70 0.14 3.91
N GLU A 75 7.16 -0.86 4.60
CA GLU A 75 7.00 -2.20 4.05
C GLU A 75 5.57 -2.39 3.52
N VAL A 76 5.44 -2.52 2.20
CA VAL A 76 4.18 -2.97 1.59
C VAL A 76 4.12 -4.49 1.69
N TYR A 77 3.20 -4.98 2.50
CA TYR A 77 3.04 -6.41 2.79
C TYR A 77 1.82 -7.03 2.10
N TYR A 78 0.89 -6.23 1.58
CA TYR A 78 -0.23 -6.70 0.78
C TYR A 78 -0.68 -5.68 -0.27
N ALA A 79 -0.98 -6.16 -1.48
CA ALA A 79 -1.76 -5.41 -2.46
C ALA A 79 -2.50 -6.42 -3.33
N GLY A 80 -3.84 -6.38 -3.33
CA GLY A 80 -4.64 -7.44 -3.93
C GLY A 80 -6.14 -7.23 -3.79
N SER A 81 -6.92 -8.27 -4.11
CA SER A 81 -8.38 -8.21 -3.96
C SER A 81 -8.72 -7.90 -2.50
N ARG A 82 -9.73 -7.05 -2.30
CA ARG A 82 -10.26 -6.69 -0.98
C ARG A 82 -10.64 -7.92 -0.15
N GLU A 83 -11.19 -8.95 -0.78
CA GLU A 83 -11.67 -10.16 -0.10
C GLU A 83 -10.55 -10.97 0.58
N LYS A 84 -9.30 -10.82 0.12
CA LYS A 84 -8.14 -11.55 0.65
C LYS A 84 -7.20 -10.68 1.47
N ALA A 85 -7.66 -9.48 1.81
CA ALA A 85 -6.84 -8.51 2.51
C ALA A 85 -6.66 -8.90 3.99
N PRO A 86 -5.47 -8.66 4.56
CA PRO A 86 -5.12 -9.08 5.92
C PRO A 86 -5.50 -8.03 6.98
N TYR A 87 -6.77 -7.63 7.02
CA TYR A 87 -7.31 -6.69 8.01
C TYR A 87 -8.55 -7.23 8.69
#